data_AF-A0A7Y7BIE0-F1
#
_entry.id   AF-A0A7Y7BIE0-F1
#
_cell.length_a   1.000
_cell.length_b   1.000
_cell.length_c   1.000
_cell.angle_alpha   90.00
_cell.angle_beta   90.00
_cell.angle_gamma   90.00
#
_symmetry.space_group_name_H-M   'P 1'
#
loop_
_entity.id
_entity.type
_entity.pdbx_description
1 polymer ?
#
loop_
_entity_poly.entity_id
_entity_poly.type
_entity_poly.pdbx_seq_one_letter_code
_entity_poly.pdbx_strand_id
1 'polypeptide(L)'
;MNQEFINKLYIRQQACPNCPSPEVVSHWFNELLGTLFPDFSKQQFSNQKEFELHFEKLKLQLDQILSRNPIKSEADPDQIAETFFESLPEIHVMLEEDITAIFEGDPAA
;
A
#
# COMPACT_ATOMS: atom_id res chain seq x y z
N MET A 1 -31.04 -19.40 -13.32
CA MET A 1 -30.08 -18.91 -12.31
C MET A 1 -30.81 -18.82 -10.97
N ASN A 2 -30.28 -19.40 -9.89
CA ASN A 2 -30.99 -19.51 -8.60
C ASN A 2 -31.09 -18.11 -7.93
N GLN A 3 -32.30 -17.71 -7.54
CA GLN A 3 -32.58 -16.43 -6.86
C GLN A 3 -31.84 -16.31 -5.52
N GLU A 4 -31.72 -17.40 -4.75
CA GLU A 4 -30.98 -17.39 -3.47
C GLU A 4 -29.49 -17.12 -3.69
N PHE A 5 -28.93 -17.69 -4.76
CA PHE A 5 -27.54 -17.46 -5.13
C PHE A 5 -27.30 -16.00 -5.51
N ILE A 6 -28.18 -15.40 -6.33
CA ILE A 6 -28.10 -13.99 -6.72
C ILE A 6 -28.23 -13.09 -5.49
N ASN A 7 -29.20 -13.37 -4.60
CA ASN A 7 -29.40 -12.58 -3.38
C ASN A 7 -28.19 -12.67 -2.43
N LYS A 8 -27.59 -13.86 -2.29
CA LYS A 8 -26.36 -14.04 -1.50
C LYS A 8 -25.20 -13.19 -2.04
N LEU A 9 -25.01 -13.14 -3.36
CA LEU A 9 -23.99 -12.29 -3.97
C LEU A 9 -24.29 -10.81 -3.77
N TYR A 10 -25.54 -10.39 -3.98
CA TYR A 10 -25.98 -9.01 -3.82
C TYR A 10 -25.76 -8.49 -2.40
N ILE A 11 -26.15 -9.26 -1.37
CA ILE A 11 -25.92 -8.92 0.03
C ILE A 11 -24.42 -8.78 0.32
N ARG A 12 -23.58 -9.70 -0.19
CA ARG A 12 -22.13 -9.61 -0.04
C ARG A 12 -21.54 -8.37 -0.69
N GLN A 13 -22.01 -8.01 -1.90
CA GLN A 13 -21.56 -6.82 -2.60
C GLN A 13 -21.91 -5.54 -1.84
N GLN A 14 -23.03 -5.54 -1.09
CA GLN A 14 -23.44 -4.42 -0.24
C GLN A 14 -22.76 -4.39 1.13
N ALA A 15 -22.04 -5.43 1.53
CA ALA A 15 -21.47 -5.52 2.88
C ALA A 15 -20.43 -4.42 3.17
N CYS A 16 -19.81 -3.84 2.14
CA CYS A 16 -18.88 -2.74 2.31
C CYS A 16 -18.85 -1.79 1.09
N PRO A 17 -19.82 -0.88 0.96
CA PRO A 17 -19.90 0.04 -0.18
C PRO A 17 -18.77 1.08 -0.18
N ASN A 18 -18.18 1.34 0.99
CA ASN A 18 -17.14 2.35 1.16
C ASN A 18 -15.73 1.76 1.28
N CYS A 19 -15.57 0.44 1.21
CA CYS A 19 -14.25 -0.20 1.28
C CYS A 19 -13.37 0.29 0.14
N PRO A 20 -12.05 0.45 0.37
CA PRO A 20 -11.12 0.63 -0.72
C PRO A 20 -11.20 -0.60 -1.65
N SER A 21 -11.22 -0.37 -2.96
CA SER A 21 -11.12 -1.47 -3.91
C SER A 21 -9.72 -2.08 -3.86
N PRO A 22 -9.54 -3.37 -4.18
CA PRO A 22 -8.21 -3.96 -4.30
C PRO A 22 -7.31 -3.19 -5.26
N GLU A 23 -7.88 -2.61 -6.32
CA GLU A 23 -7.16 -1.78 -7.28
C GLU A 23 -6.55 -0.52 -6.64
N VAL A 24 -7.29 0.16 -5.76
CA VAL A 24 -6.78 1.35 -5.05
C VAL A 24 -5.60 0.99 -4.15
N VAL A 25 -5.72 -0.12 -3.40
CA VAL A 25 -4.65 -0.59 -2.50
C VAL A 25 -3.41 -1.01 -3.28
N SER A 26 -3.60 -1.80 -4.35
CA SER A 26 -2.50 -2.24 -5.22
C SER A 26 -1.79 -1.08 -5.91
N HIS A 27 -2.54 -0.08 -6.39
CA HIS A 27 -1.95 1.09 -7.02
C HIS A 27 -1.10 1.87 -6.01
N TRP A 28 -1.64 2.16 -4.82
CA TRP A 28 -0.88 2.82 -3.75
C TRP A 28 0.40 2.06 -3.38
N PHE A 29 0.31 0.73 -3.24
CA PHE A 29 1.48 -0.11 -2.92
C PHE A 29 2.55 -0.03 -4.01
N ASN A 30 2.17 -0.10 -5.29
CA ASN A 30 3.12 -0.01 -6.40
C ASN A 30 3.79 1.36 -6.46
N GLU A 31 3.07 2.44 -6.17
CA GLU A 31 3.66 3.79 -6.09
C GLU A 31 4.67 3.89 -4.94
N LEU A 32 4.35 3.35 -3.77
CA LEU A 32 5.29 3.29 -2.64
C LEU A 32 6.53 2.46 -2.99
N LEU A 33 6.34 1.26 -3.55
CA LEU A 33 7.42 0.37 -3.95
C LEU A 33 8.34 1.04 -4.97
N GLY A 34 7.77 1.71 -5.97
CA GLY A 34 8.53 2.47 -6.97
C GLY A 34 9.23 3.71 -6.42
N THR A 35 8.80 4.22 -5.27
CA THR A 35 9.45 5.32 -4.56
C THR A 35 10.66 4.82 -3.77
N LEU A 36 10.55 3.64 -3.15
CA LEU A 36 11.62 2.98 -2.42
C LEU A 36 12.69 2.40 -3.36
N PHE A 37 12.25 1.74 -4.43
CA PHE A 37 13.11 1.07 -5.39
C PHE A 37 12.86 1.64 -6.80
N PRO A 38 13.71 2.59 -7.25
CA PRO A 38 13.47 3.30 -8.50
C PRO A 38 13.47 2.39 -9.74
N ASP A 39 14.07 1.20 -9.68
CA ASP A 39 14.03 0.23 -10.79
C ASP A 39 12.62 -0.29 -11.11
N PHE A 40 11.68 -0.16 -10.17
CA PHE A 40 10.29 -0.57 -10.34
C PHE A 40 9.37 0.54 -10.87
N SER A 41 9.90 1.76 -11.06
CA SER A 41 9.11 2.90 -11.52
C SER A 41 9.83 3.74 -12.57
N LYS A 42 9.04 4.41 -13.41
CA LYS A 42 9.55 5.42 -14.35
C LYS A 42 9.29 6.84 -13.84
N GLN A 43 8.83 6.98 -12.60
CA GLN A 43 8.55 8.27 -12.00
C GLN A 43 9.86 9.03 -11.80
N GLN A 44 9.87 10.27 -12.24
CA GLN A 44 11.01 11.18 -12.07
C GLN A 44 10.55 12.39 -11.28
N PHE A 45 11.40 12.87 -10.40
CA PHE A 45 11.18 14.06 -9.61
C PHE A 45 12.14 15.14 -10.07
N SER A 46 11.63 16.34 -10.26
CA SER A 46 12.39 17.49 -10.77
C SER A 46 13.33 18.05 -9.72
N ASN A 47 13.02 17.86 -8.43
CA ASN A 47 13.82 18.28 -7.30
C ASN A 47 13.45 17.52 -6.02
N GLN A 48 14.27 17.67 -4.98
CA GLN A 48 14.07 17.05 -3.66
C GLN A 48 12.74 17.46 -3.01
N LYS A 49 12.27 18.69 -3.21
CA LYS A 49 11.02 19.13 -2.59
C LYS A 49 9.80 18.40 -3.16
N GLU A 50 9.81 18.14 -4.46
CA GLU A 50 8.77 17.34 -5.12
C GLU A 50 8.75 15.91 -4.58
N PHE A 51 9.93 15.32 -4.31
CA PHE A 51 10.05 13.99 -3.73
C PHE A 51 9.50 13.92 -2.29
N GLU A 52 9.83 14.90 -1.44
CA GLU A 52 9.25 15.02 -0.09
C GLU A 52 7.72 15.11 -0.13
N LEU A 53 7.18 15.95 -1.02
CA LEU A 53 5.72 16.11 -1.17
C LEU A 53 5.05 14.82 -1.66
N HIS A 54 5.75 14.00 -2.44
CA HIS A 54 5.26 12.70 -2.87
C HIS A 54 5.16 11.71 -1.70
N PHE A 55 6.13 11.69 -0.78
CA PHE A 55 6.02 10.91 0.46
C PHE A 55 4.82 11.33 1.31
N GLU A 56 4.64 12.63 1.52
CA GLU A 56 3.47 13.15 2.26
C GLU A 56 2.15 12.78 1.59
N LYS A 57 2.10 12.82 0.25
CA LYS A 57 0.94 12.38 -0.52
C LYS A 57 0.66 10.88 -0.29
N LEU A 58 1.68 10.02 -0.36
CA LEU A 58 1.53 8.58 -0.14
C LEU A 58 1.02 8.28 1.27
N LYS A 59 1.49 9.01 2.28
CA LYS A 59 1.03 8.89 3.67
C LYS A 59 -0.43 9.28 3.82
N LEU A 60 -0.84 10.43 3.29
CA LEU A 60 -2.24 10.86 3.29
C LEU A 60 -3.14 9.87 2.54
N GLN A 61 -2.67 9.29 1.44
CA GLN A 61 -3.42 8.26 0.71
C GLN A 61 -3.60 6.99 1.56
N LEU A 62 -2.60 6.58 2.32
CA LEU A 62 -2.72 5.45 3.24
C LEU A 62 -3.76 5.71 4.33
N ASP A 63 -3.72 6.87 4.97
CA ASP A 63 -4.76 7.30 5.93
C ASP A 63 -6.17 7.22 5.32
N GLN A 64 -6.35 7.71 4.09
CA GLN A 64 -7.63 7.63 3.38
C GLN A 64 -8.07 6.20 3.04
N ILE A 65 -7.11 5.29 2.77
CA ILE A 65 -7.40 3.86 2.55
C ILE A 65 -7.83 3.21 3.87
N LEU A 66 -7.12 3.49 4.96
CA LEU A 66 -7.36 2.91 6.29
C LEU A 66 -8.67 3.42 6.92
N SER A 67 -9.00 4.71 6.76
CA SER A 67 -10.24 5.32 7.26
C SER A 67 -11.52 4.73 6.62
N ARG A 68 -11.37 4.05 5.48
CA ARG A 68 -12.45 3.34 4.78
C ARG A 68 -12.62 1.89 5.23
N ASN A 69 -11.86 1.44 6.23
CA ASN A 69 -11.99 0.10 6.78
C ASN A 69 -13.28 -0.03 7.61
N PRO A 70 -14.22 -0.94 7.25
CA PRO A 70 -15.47 -1.13 7.98
C PRO A 70 -15.24 -1.78 9.36
N ILE A 71 -14.11 -2.44 9.57
CA ILE A 71 -13.72 -2.96 10.87
C ILE A 71 -13.15 -1.79 11.65
N LYS A 72 -13.93 -1.28 12.61
CA LYS A 72 -13.44 -0.29 13.58
C LYS A 72 -12.25 -0.89 14.33
N SER A 73 -11.06 -0.53 13.90
CA SER A 73 -9.87 -0.60 14.75
C SER A 73 -10.02 0.44 15.85
N GLU A 74 -9.55 0.16 17.06
CA GLU A 74 -9.38 1.18 18.10
C GLU A 74 -8.27 2.17 17.74
N ALA A 75 -7.39 1.79 16.80
CA ALA A 75 -6.29 2.63 16.35
C ALA A 75 -6.73 3.63 15.29
N ASP A 76 -6.27 4.87 15.45
CA ASP A 76 -6.49 6.00 14.55
C ASP A 76 -5.76 5.77 13.21
N PRO A 77 -6.46 5.79 12.06
CA PRO A 77 -5.86 5.65 10.74
C PRO A 77 -4.63 6.53 10.50
N ASP A 78 -4.65 7.77 10.99
CA ASP A 78 -3.53 8.71 10.87
C ASP A 78 -2.30 8.23 11.65
N GLN A 79 -2.50 7.75 12.88
CA GLN A 79 -1.42 7.19 13.70
C GLN A 79 -0.82 5.92 13.08
N ILE A 80 -1.65 5.07 12.49
CA ILE A 80 -1.16 3.87 11.78
C ILE A 80 -0.32 4.30 10.56
N ALA A 81 -0.78 5.29 9.79
CA ALA A 81 -0.03 5.80 8.65
C ALA A 81 1.29 6.44 9.09
N GLU A 82 1.29 7.24 10.16
CA GLU A 82 2.51 7.80 10.77
C GLU A 82 3.50 6.70 11.15
N THR A 83 3.09 5.75 12.00
CA THR A 83 3.97 4.66 12.46
C THR A 83 4.51 3.83 11.30
N PHE A 84 3.70 3.56 10.27
CA PHE A 84 4.16 2.87 9.08
C PHE A 84 5.26 3.65 8.35
N PHE A 85 5.07 4.95 8.13
CA PHE A 85 6.07 5.78 7.44
C PHE A 85 7.35 5.99 8.27
N GLU A 86 7.25 6.09 9.60
CA GLU A 86 8.40 6.11 10.52
C GLU A 86 9.22 4.81 10.44
N SER A 87 8.57 3.67 10.17
CA SER A 87 9.23 2.36 10.04
C SER A 87 9.84 2.10 8.65
N LEU A 88 9.52 2.91 7.62
CA LEU A 88 9.99 2.68 6.26
C LEU A 88 11.52 2.58 6.10
N PRO A 89 12.35 3.37 6.80
CA PRO A 89 13.80 3.23 6.71
C PRO A 89 14.29 1.85 7.14
N GLU A 90 13.73 1.29 8.22
CA GLU A 90 14.08 -0.05 8.70
C GLU A 90 13.56 -1.14 7.75
N ILE A 91 12.31 -1.01 7.28
CA ILE A 91 11.74 -1.92 6.29
C ILE A 91 12.56 -1.93 5.00
N HIS A 92 13.03 -0.76 4.54
CA HIS A 92 13.85 -0.65 3.34
C HIS A 92 15.16 -1.43 3.48
N VAL A 93 15.87 -1.25 4.61
CA VAL A 93 17.10 -2.00 4.90
C VAL A 93 16.84 -3.51 4.92
N MET A 94 15.78 -3.95 5.59
CA MET A 94 15.41 -5.37 5.62
C MET A 94 15.14 -5.93 4.21
N LEU A 95 14.46 -5.16 3.35
CA LEU A 95 14.20 -5.57 1.97
C LEU A 95 15.49 -5.62 1.12
N GLU A 96 16.43 -4.70 1.32
CA GLU A 96 17.74 -4.74 0.65
C GLU A 96 18.57 -5.95 1.09
N GLU A 97 18.51 -6.33 2.37
CA GLU A 97 19.12 -7.56 2.89
C GLU A 97 18.50 -8.80 2.26
N ASP A 98 17.17 -8.85 2.15
CA ASP A 98 16.45 -9.95 1.48
C ASP A 98 16.83 -10.07 -0.01
N ILE A 99 16.94 -8.94 -0.72
CA ILE A 99 17.42 -8.91 -2.12
C ILE A 99 18.84 -9.49 -2.22
N THR A 100 19.73 -9.08 -1.32
CA THR A 100 21.11 -9.57 -1.27
C THR A 100 21.15 -11.07 -1.00
N ALA A 101 20.37 -11.55 -0.02
CA ALA A 101 20.31 -12.96 0.35
C ALA A 101 19.78 -13.83 -0.80
N ILE A 102 18.79 -13.34 -1.57
CA ILE A 102 18.29 -14.02 -2.77
C ILE A 102 19.40 -14.11 -3.83
N PHE A 103 20.11 -13.02 -4.10
CA PHE A 103 21.19 -12.99 -5.08
C PHE A 103 22.36 -13.91 -4.71
N GLU A 104 22.79 -13.90 -3.45
CA GLU A 104 23.88 -14.77 -2.97
C GLU A 104 23.46 -16.25 -2.87
N GLY A 105 22.18 -16.50 -2.58
CA GLY A 105 21.61 -17.82 -2.39
C GLY A 105 21.21 -18.55 -3.67
N ASP A 106 21.02 -17.83 -4.79
CA ASP A 106 20.68 -18.38 -6.09
C ASP A 106 21.84 -18.23 -7.09
N PRO A 107 22.61 -19.30 -7.38
CA PRO A 107 23.70 -19.27 -8.37
C PRO A 107 23.27 -18.90 -9.80
N ALA A 108 21.96 -18.85 -10.07
CA ALA A 108 21.38 -18.48 -11.37
C ALA A 108 20.75 -17.07 -11.39
N ALA A 109 20.75 -16.34 -10.27
CA ALA A 109 20.27 -14.95 -10.18
C ALA A 109 21.24 -13.93 -10.81
#